data_AF-A0A0N4XF14-F1
#
_entry.id   AF-A0A0N4XF14-F1
#
_cell.length_a   1.000
_cell.length_b   1.000
_cell.length_c   1.000
_cell.angle_alpha   90.00
_cell.angle_beta   90.00
_cell.angle_gamma   90.00
#
_symmetry.space_group_name_H-M   'P 1'
#
loop_
_entity.id
_entity.type
_entity.pdbx_description
1 polymer ?
#
loop_
_entity_poly.entity_id
_entity_poly.type
_entity_poly.pdbx_seq_one_letter_code
_entity_poly.pdbx_strand_id
1 'polypeptide(L)'
;MDYYYPGSGCQLFRCFLFESLAEENLSFVEAVDKLKKMKSGEEKKEYAKEIVHLYSPYINLSSGSMKKIKDAVESDNLDPEEFAPAVKEVKRLLENDQFPRFRRSELYLNFLEKLLPRSYAERWTTSFEALLGNHVGRHHFRLFLRGIHAEENLRFWEAVVEFRGMKNKSAAQLTAGKSCLNTFLAEGANNEVFLPFGVRQVIERKIQEKDVDITLFDEAIKHVEQVLRNDPYVRFLQSPQYLDLLAKLKN
;
A
#
# COMPACT_ATOMS: atom_id res chain seq x y z
N MET A 1 -4.49 -22.06 -23.06
CA MET A 1 -5.11 -20.79 -23.50
C MET A 1 -4.83 -19.78 -22.41
N ASP A 2 -3.65 -19.17 -22.44
CA ASP A 2 -3.22 -18.20 -21.43
C ASP A 2 -3.31 -16.80 -22.01
N TYR A 3 -4.46 -16.17 -21.83
CA TYR A 3 -4.61 -14.74 -22.08
C TYR A 3 -3.99 -13.97 -20.91
N TYR A 4 -2.69 -13.70 -21.02
CA TYR A 4 -2.04 -12.67 -20.23
C TYR A 4 -2.56 -11.31 -20.74
N TYR A 5 -3.64 -10.78 -20.14
CA TYR A 5 -4.17 -9.46 -20.47
C TYR A 5 -3.27 -8.38 -19.86
N PRO A 6 -2.54 -7.58 -20.66
CA PRO A 6 -1.91 -6.36 -20.18
C PRO A 6 -3.05 -5.36 -19.91
N GLY A 7 -3.53 -5.30 -18.67
CA GLY A 7 -4.69 -4.50 -18.27
C GLY A 7 -5.43 -4.99 -17.02
N SER A 8 -5.21 -6.24 -16.61
CA SER A 8 -5.86 -6.86 -15.46
C SER A 8 -5.67 -6.09 -14.15
N GLY A 9 -4.47 -5.52 -13.91
CA GLY A 9 -4.18 -4.75 -12.70
C GLY A 9 -5.01 -3.45 -12.57
N CYS A 10 -5.16 -2.69 -13.66
CA CYS A 10 -5.98 -1.48 -13.66
C CYS A 10 -7.46 -1.81 -13.49
N GLN A 11 -7.94 -2.89 -14.13
CA GLN A 11 -9.32 -3.32 -14.00
C GLN A 11 -9.64 -3.82 -12.58
N LEU A 12 -8.69 -4.51 -11.94
CA LEU A 12 -8.83 -4.93 -10.55
C LEU A 12 -8.88 -3.73 -9.59
N PHE A 13 -8.06 -2.70 -9.84
CA PHE A 13 -8.11 -1.46 -9.06
C PHE A 13 -9.45 -0.73 -9.27
N ARG A 14 -10.00 -0.70 -10.49
CA ARG A 14 -11.36 -0.18 -10.73
C ARG A 14 -12.43 -0.95 -9.96
N CYS A 15 -12.38 -2.28 -9.96
CA CYS A 15 -13.32 -3.10 -9.19
C CYS A 15 -13.26 -2.73 -7.70
N PHE A 16 -12.05 -2.58 -7.15
CA PHE A 16 -11.86 -2.12 -5.77
C PHE A 16 -12.44 -0.71 -5.54
N LEU A 17 -12.21 0.23 -6.45
CA LEU A 17 -12.75 1.58 -6.34
C LEU A 17 -14.29 1.60 -6.41
N PHE A 18 -14.88 0.79 -7.27
CA PHE A 18 -16.33 0.61 -7.35
C PHE A 18 -16.91 0.07 -6.03
N GLU A 19 -16.33 -1.01 -5.49
CA GLU A 19 -16.74 -1.60 -4.20
C GLU A 19 -16.56 -0.62 -3.02
N SER A 20 -15.60 0.31 -3.12
CA SER A 20 -15.36 1.34 -2.12
C SER A 20 -16.03 2.67 -2.39
N LEU A 21 -16.96 2.72 -3.36
CA LEU A 21 -17.74 3.90 -3.75
C LEU A 21 -16.86 5.11 -4.07
N ALA A 22 -15.81 4.88 -4.86
CA ALA A 22 -14.81 5.89 -5.15
C ALA A 22 -14.23 5.79 -6.58
N GLU A 23 -14.96 5.18 -7.50
CA GLU A 23 -14.62 5.01 -8.91
C GLU A 23 -14.55 6.36 -9.66
N GLU A 24 -15.34 7.34 -9.21
CA GLU A 24 -15.38 8.69 -9.75
C GLU A 24 -14.01 9.38 -9.73
N ASN A 25 -13.15 9.05 -8.76
CA ASN A 25 -11.81 9.64 -8.66
C ASN A 25 -10.95 9.27 -9.87
N LEU A 26 -10.92 7.99 -10.24
CA LEU A 26 -10.17 7.53 -11.41
C LEU A 26 -10.83 7.98 -12.71
N SER A 27 -12.16 7.91 -12.77
CA SER A 27 -12.94 8.32 -13.94
C SER A 27 -12.78 9.82 -14.26
N PHE A 28 -12.74 10.68 -13.24
CA PHE A 28 -12.46 12.10 -13.39
C PHE A 28 -11.08 12.35 -14.01
N VAL A 29 -10.04 11.70 -13.49
CA VAL A 29 -8.66 11.85 -13.99
C VAL A 29 -8.58 11.45 -15.47
N GLU A 30 -9.19 10.32 -15.84
CA GLU A 30 -9.19 9.83 -17.22
C GLU A 30 -10.03 10.70 -18.15
N ALA A 31 -11.14 11.26 -17.66
CA ALA A 31 -11.95 12.18 -18.42
C ALA A 31 -11.16 13.47 -18.73
N VAL A 32 -10.40 14.01 -17.78
CA VAL A 32 -9.52 15.17 -18.03
C VAL A 32 -8.37 14.81 -18.98
N ASP A 33 -7.76 13.62 -18.84
CA ASP A 33 -6.74 13.16 -19.78
C ASP A 33 -7.27 12.99 -21.21
N LYS A 34 -8.54 12.60 -21.36
CA LYS A 34 -9.25 12.59 -22.65
C LYS A 34 -9.50 14.00 -23.16
N LEU A 35 -9.99 14.91 -22.30
CA LEU A 35 -10.22 16.32 -22.64
C LEU A 35 -8.97 16.99 -23.24
N LYS A 36 -7.79 16.73 -22.65
CA LYS A 36 -6.50 17.24 -23.13
C LYS A 36 -6.15 16.78 -24.55
N LYS A 37 -6.66 15.63 -24.99
CA LYS A 37 -6.38 15.02 -26.30
C LYS A 37 -7.41 15.41 -27.38
N MET A 38 -8.51 16.06 -27.01
CA MET A 38 -9.56 16.48 -27.95
C MET A 38 -9.08 17.62 -28.85
N LYS A 39 -9.46 17.56 -30.14
CA LYS A 39 -9.07 18.52 -31.17
C LYS A 39 -10.12 19.60 -31.42
N SER A 40 -11.41 19.24 -31.40
CA SER A 40 -12.51 20.18 -31.65
C SER A 40 -12.75 21.07 -30.43
N GLY A 41 -12.67 22.40 -30.61
CA GLY A 41 -12.83 23.36 -29.51
C GLY A 41 -14.24 23.36 -28.91
N GLU A 42 -15.27 23.23 -29.75
CA GLU A 42 -16.68 23.20 -29.33
C GLU A 42 -16.99 21.93 -28.52
N GLU A 43 -16.66 20.75 -29.06
CA GLU A 43 -16.84 19.47 -28.36
C GLU A 43 -16.04 19.43 -27.05
N LYS A 44 -14.85 20.03 -27.04
CA LYS A 44 -13.99 20.11 -25.85
C LYS A 44 -14.62 20.97 -24.76
N LYS A 45 -15.26 22.09 -25.12
CA LYS A 45 -15.99 22.94 -24.17
C LYS A 45 -17.20 22.20 -23.58
N GLU A 46 -17.97 21.51 -24.41
CA GLU A 46 -19.13 20.74 -23.94
C GLU A 46 -18.71 19.57 -23.03
N TYR A 47 -17.68 18.83 -23.43
CA TYR A 47 -17.14 17.72 -22.62
C TYR A 47 -16.56 18.21 -21.29
N ALA A 48 -15.93 19.39 -21.24
CA ALA A 48 -15.46 19.95 -19.98
C ALA A 48 -16.61 20.29 -19.01
N LYS A 49 -17.74 20.81 -19.52
CA LYS A 49 -18.95 21.04 -18.71
C LYS A 49 -19.52 19.73 -18.19
N GLU A 50 -19.54 18.69 -19.04
CA GLU A 50 -19.97 17.34 -18.66
C GLU A 50 -19.10 16.78 -17.51
N ILE A 51 -17.77 16.93 -17.60
CA ILE A 51 -16.85 16.52 -16.52
C ILE A 51 -17.21 17.20 -15.20
N VAL A 52 -17.38 18.52 -15.20
CA VAL A 52 -17.71 19.28 -13.99
C VAL A 52 -19.07 18.83 -13.44
N HIS A 53 -20.08 18.69 -14.29
CA HIS A 53 -21.41 18.24 -13.88
C HIS A 53 -21.40 16.85 -13.25
N LEU A 54 -20.75 15.88 -13.90
CA LEU A 54 -20.73 14.48 -13.48
C LEU A 54 -19.91 14.26 -12.21
N TYR A 55 -18.75 14.90 -12.09
CA TYR A 55 -17.77 14.52 -11.05
C TYR A 55 -17.73 15.46 -9.86
N SER A 56 -17.97 16.76 -10.02
CA SER A 56 -17.86 17.73 -8.91
C SER A 56 -18.70 17.42 -7.66
N PRO A 57 -19.86 16.75 -7.72
CA PRO A 57 -20.60 16.35 -6.52
C PRO A 57 -19.94 15.21 -5.72
N TYR A 58 -19.09 14.41 -6.35
CA TYR A 58 -18.60 13.14 -5.81
C TYR A 58 -17.10 13.14 -5.52
N ILE A 59 -16.30 13.91 -6.27
CA ILE A 59 -14.86 14.02 -6.01
C ILE A 59 -14.55 14.97 -4.85
N ASN A 60 -13.62 14.57 -3.99
CA ASN A 60 -13.16 15.42 -2.89
C ASN A 60 -12.05 16.36 -3.36
N LEU A 61 -12.39 17.64 -3.57
CA LEU A 61 -11.47 18.69 -3.95
C LEU A 61 -11.47 19.84 -2.95
N SER A 62 -10.35 20.53 -2.85
CA SER A 62 -10.27 21.82 -2.18
C SER A 62 -11.20 22.85 -2.84
N SER A 63 -11.70 23.81 -2.04
CA SER A 63 -12.55 24.89 -2.55
C SER A 63 -11.89 25.69 -3.67
N GLY A 64 -10.56 25.87 -3.61
CA GLY A 64 -9.78 26.53 -4.65
C GLY A 64 -9.76 25.76 -5.97
N SER A 65 -9.46 24.45 -5.93
CA SER A 65 -9.47 23.60 -7.11
C SER A 65 -10.88 23.44 -7.70
N MET A 66 -11.90 23.32 -6.85
CA MET A 66 -13.31 23.25 -7.27
C MET A 66 -13.76 24.54 -7.96
N LYS A 67 -13.38 25.70 -7.44
CA LYS A 67 -13.70 26.99 -8.07
C LYS A 67 -13.03 27.12 -9.44
N LYS A 68 -11.76 26.77 -9.55
CA LYS A 68 -11.00 26.87 -10.81
C LYS A 68 -11.65 26.09 -11.96
N ILE A 69 -12.03 24.83 -11.74
CA ILE A 69 -12.64 24.02 -12.80
C ILE A 69 -14.01 24.55 -13.22
N LYS A 70 -14.77 25.15 -12.29
CA LYS A 70 -16.06 25.80 -12.60
C LYS A 70 -15.85 27.08 -13.40
N ASP A 71 -14.92 27.94 -12.99
CA ASP A 71 -14.60 29.18 -13.70
C ASP A 71 -14.06 28.86 -15.13
N ALA A 72 -13.29 27.78 -15.28
CA ALA A 72 -12.71 27.38 -16.56
C ALA A 72 -13.76 26.99 -17.62
N VAL A 73 -14.87 26.34 -17.22
CA VAL A 73 -15.92 25.92 -18.17
C VAL A 73 -16.86 27.05 -18.58
N GLU A 74 -16.91 28.13 -17.79
CA GLU A 74 -17.63 29.36 -18.12
C GLU A 74 -16.81 30.29 -19.04
N SER A 75 -15.48 30.13 -19.10
CA SER A 75 -14.61 30.89 -20.00
C SER A 75 -14.93 30.66 -21.48
N ASP A 76 -14.82 31.72 -22.28
CA ASP A 76 -14.92 31.62 -23.75
C ASP A 76 -13.79 30.78 -24.34
N ASN A 77 -12.59 30.92 -23.80
CA ASN A 77 -11.41 30.15 -24.18
C ASN A 77 -11.09 29.13 -23.08
N LEU A 78 -11.50 27.88 -23.30
CA LEU A 78 -11.20 26.78 -22.38
C LEU A 78 -9.72 26.38 -22.49
N ASP A 79 -9.00 26.47 -21.36
CA ASP A 79 -7.69 25.84 -21.18
C ASP A 79 -7.82 24.61 -20.25
N PRO A 80 -7.62 23.37 -20.75
CA PRO A 80 -7.62 22.17 -19.91
C PRO A 80 -6.57 22.15 -18.81
N GLU A 81 -5.52 22.96 -18.89
CA GLU A 81 -4.53 23.04 -17.82
C GLU A 81 -5.10 23.66 -16.54
N GLU A 82 -6.24 24.37 -16.61
CA GLU A 82 -6.97 24.82 -15.43
C GLU A 82 -7.50 23.65 -14.57
N PHE A 83 -7.64 22.44 -15.13
CA PHE A 83 -7.99 21.23 -14.38
C PHE A 83 -6.79 20.59 -13.67
N ALA A 84 -5.56 20.99 -13.96
CA ALA A 84 -4.35 20.36 -13.41
C ALA A 84 -4.28 20.35 -11.88
N PRO A 85 -4.67 21.41 -11.14
CA PRO A 85 -4.73 21.38 -9.68
C PRO A 85 -5.70 20.34 -9.14
N ALA A 86 -6.90 20.24 -9.72
CA ALA A 86 -7.91 19.25 -9.33
C ALA A 86 -7.43 17.82 -9.61
N VAL A 87 -6.88 17.57 -10.80
CA VAL A 87 -6.29 16.27 -11.16
C VAL A 87 -5.17 15.88 -10.19
N LYS A 88 -4.33 16.84 -9.78
CA LYS A 88 -3.24 16.59 -8.83
C LYS A 88 -3.76 16.18 -7.45
N GLU A 89 -4.82 16.81 -6.96
CA GLU A 89 -5.45 16.45 -5.68
C GLU A 89 -6.05 15.04 -5.73
N VAL A 90 -6.80 14.71 -6.77
CA VAL A 90 -7.42 13.39 -6.93
C VAL A 90 -6.37 12.30 -7.12
N LYS A 91 -5.32 12.54 -7.92
CA LYS A 91 -4.19 11.60 -8.05
C LYS A 91 -3.50 11.37 -6.71
N ARG A 92 -3.29 12.42 -5.92
CA ARG A 92 -2.70 12.30 -4.58
C ARG A 92 -3.58 11.46 -3.65
N LEU A 93 -4.91 11.61 -3.72
CA LEU A 93 -5.84 10.78 -2.95
C LEU A 93 -5.77 9.30 -3.37
N LEU A 94 -5.80 9.03 -4.68
CA LEU A 94 -5.64 7.69 -5.24
C LEU A 94 -4.33 7.04 -4.77
N GLU A 95 -3.22 7.76 -4.87
CA GLU A 95 -1.88 7.25 -4.54
C GLU A 95 -1.65 7.03 -3.04
N ASN A 96 -2.14 7.92 -2.18
CA ASN A 96 -1.82 7.92 -0.76
C ASN A 96 -2.86 7.23 0.13
N ASP A 97 -4.09 7.02 -0.36
CA ASP A 97 -5.14 6.32 0.39
C ASP A 97 -5.64 5.06 -0.35
N GLN A 98 -6.26 5.25 -1.51
CA GLN A 98 -7.05 4.21 -2.15
C GLN A 98 -6.18 3.07 -2.69
N PHE A 99 -5.03 3.38 -3.28
CA PHE A 99 -4.10 2.38 -3.79
C PHE A 99 -3.41 1.58 -2.67
N PRO A 100 -2.92 2.19 -1.57
CA PRO A 100 -2.47 1.43 -0.40
C PRO A 100 -3.54 0.51 0.19
N ARG A 101 -4.81 0.95 0.26
CA ARG A 101 -5.92 0.10 0.69
C ARG A 101 -6.19 -1.04 -0.29
N PHE A 102 -6.19 -0.77 -1.59
CA PHE A 102 -6.29 -1.77 -2.64
C PHE A 102 -5.23 -2.87 -2.49
N ARG A 103 -3.96 -2.50 -2.30
CA ARG A 103 -2.87 -3.48 -2.11
C ARG A 103 -3.01 -4.35 -0.86
N ARG A 104 -3.82 -3.90 0.12
CA ARG A 104 -4.13 -4.65 1.36
C ARG A 104 -5.47 -5.40 1.28
N SER A 105 -6.26 -5.18 0.23
CA SER A 105 -7.58 -5.78 0.06
C SER A 105 -7.50 -7.28 -0.22
N GLU A 106 -8.53 -8.01 0.20
CA GLU A 106 -8.70 -9.42 -0.15
C GLU A 106 -8.79 -9.61 -1.68
N LEU A 107 -9.41 -8.67 -2.40
CA LEU A 107 -9.50 -8.69 -3.86
C LEU A 107 -8.10 -8.79 -4.50
N TYR A 108 -7.17 -7.93 -4.08
CA TYR A 108 -5.80 -7.93 -4.60
C TYR A 108 -5.04 -9.18 -4.18
N LEU A 109 -5.18 -9.62 -2.93
CA LEU A 109 -4.53 -10.84 -2.42
C LEU A 109 -5.01 -12.09 -3.17
N ASN A 110 -6.32 -12.24 -3.37
CA ASN A 110 -6.91 -13.34 -4.12
C ASN A 110 -6.43 -13.36 -5.57
N PHE A 111 -6.27 -12.20 -6.19
CA PHE A 111 -5.68 -12.09 -7.51
C PHE A 111 -4.22 -12.54 -7.53
N LEU A 112 -3.40 -12.10 -6.57
CA LEU A 112 -2.01 -12.53 -6.47
C LEU A 112 -1.86 -14.02 -6.19
N GLU A 113 -2.70 -14.60 -5.34
CA GLU A 113 -2.68 -16.05 -5.05
C GLU A 113 -3.01 -16.87 -6.29
N LYS A 114 -3.99 -16.45 -7.09
CA LYS A 114 -4.33 -17.10 -8.38
C LYS A 114 -3.18 -17.07 -9.39
N LEU A 115 -2.31 -16.07 -9.31
CA LEU A 115 -1.15 -15.90 -10.18
C LEU A 115 0.13 -16.53 -9.62
N LEU A 116 0.12 -17.00 -8.37
CA LEU A 116 1.30 -17.53 -7.71
C LEU A 116 1.64 -18.92 -8.28
N PRO A 117 2.80 -19.10 -8.94
CA PRO A 117 3.23 -20.43 -9.36
C PRO A 117 3.57 -21.27 -8.14
N ARG A 118 3.23 -22.55 -8.16
CA ARG A 118 3.55 -23.47 -7.06
C ARG A 118 5.06 -23.48 -6.74
N SER A 119 5.91 -23.49 -7.76
CA SER A 119 7.37 -23.47 -7.60
C SER A 119 7.89 -22.26 -6.81
N TYR A 120 7.21 -21.12 -6.86
CA TYR A 120 7.57 -19.95 -6.06
C TYR A 120 7.20 -20.13 -4.58
N ALA A 121 6.07 -20.78 -4.29
CA ALA A 121 5.68 -21.12 -2.93
C ALA A 121 6.55 -22.23 -2.33
N GLU A 122 7.04 -23.17 -3.14
CA GLU A 122 7.97 -24.23 -2.69
C GLU A 122 9.32 -23.66 -2.24
N ARG A 123 9.80 -22.57 -2.86
CA ARG A 123 11.03 -21.87 -2.42
C ARG A 123 10.95 -21.30 -1.00
N TRP A 124 9.74 -21.13 -0.46
CA TRP A 124 9.56 -20.71 0.93
C TRP A 124 10.01 -21.77 1.92
N THR A 125 10.23 -23.02 1.51
CA THR A 125 10.79 -24.05 2.40
C THR A 125 12.27 -23.83 2.70
N THR A 126 13.00 -23.18 1.79
CA THR A 126 14.46 -23.01 1.87
C THR A 126 14.88 -21.56 2.03
N SER A 127 13.97 -20.58 1.96
CA SER A 127 14.29 -19.16 2.12
C SER A 127 13.14 -18.41 2.80
N PHE A 128 13.42 -17.95 4.01
CA PHE A 128 12.54 -17.06 4.76
C PHE A 128 12.36 -15.71 4.05
N GLU A 129 13.39 -15.23 3.37
CA GLU A 129 13.36 -14.01 2.56
C GLU A 129 12.43 -14.17 1.36
N ALA A 130 12.37 -15.37 0.75
CA ALA A 130 11.42 -15.65 -0.33
C ALA A 130 9.97 -15.62 0.19
N LEU A 131 9.74 -16.15 1.40
CA LEU A 131 8.43 -16.08 2.06
C LEU A 131 8.05 -14.63 2.38
N LEU A 132 8.91 -13.91 3.10
CA LEU A 132 8.65 -12.53 3.52
C LEU A 132 8.71 -11.54 2.37
N GLY A 133 9.39 -11.83 1.27
CA GLY A 133 9.40 -10.99 0.07
C GLY A 133 8.10 -11.09 -0.72
N ASN A 134 7.34 -12.18 -0.57
CA ASN A 134 6.11 -12.42 -1.30
C ASN A 134 4.85 -11.95 -0.53
N HIS A 135 3.96 -11.21 -1.20
CA HIS A 135 2.73 -10.70 -0.57
C HIS A 135 1.77 -11.80 -0.09
N VAL A 136 1.59 -12.85 -0.90
CA VAL A 136 0.75 -14.01 -0.57
C VAL A 136 1.42 -14.81 0.55
N GLY A 137 2.74 -15.00 0.47
CA GLY A 137 3.54 -15.63 1.52
C GLY A 137 3.38 -14.94 2.88
N ARG A 138 3.58 -13.61 2.93
CA ARG A 138 3.33 -12.81 4.14
C ARG A 138 1.88 -12.91 4.62
N HIS A 139 0.90 -12.98 3.72
CA HIS A 139 -0.51 -13.12 4.10
C HIS A 139 -0.77 -14.43 4.84
N HIS A 140 -0.40 -15.57 4.26
CA HIS A 140 -0.60 -16.88 4.89
C HIS A 140 0.22 -17.03 6.17
N PHE A 141 1.45 -16.52 6.19
CA PHE A 141 2.28 -16.54 7.40
C PHE A 141 1.67 -15.68 8.52
N ARG A 142 1.10 -14.51 8.21
CA ARG A 142 0.37 -13.69 9.18
C ARG A 142 -0.82 -14.41 9.79
N LEU A 143 -1.62 -15.11 8.98
CA LEU A 143 -2.77 -15.88 9.48
C LEU A 143 -2.32 -16.98 10.43
N PHE A 144 -1.22 -17.67 10.11
CA PHE A 144 -0.59 -18.64 10.99
C PHE A 144 -0.12 -17.99 12.31
N LEU A 145 0.60 -16.87 12.24
CA LEU A 145 1.10 -16.13 13.41
C LEU A 145 -0.04 -15.65 14.33
N ARG A 146 -1.18 -15.21 13.79
CA ARG A 146 -2.37 -14.88 14.59
C ARG A 146 -2.86 -16.06 15.42
N GLY A 147 -2.87 -17.25 14.82
CA GLY A 147 -3.30 -18.48 15.49
C GLY A 147 -2.40 -18.90 16.65
N ILE A 148 -1.16 -18.40 16.70
CA ILE A 148 -0.20 -18.64 17.78
C ILE A 148 0.16 -17.38 18.57
N HIS A 149 -0.63 -16.31 18.43
CA HIS A 149 -0.43 -15.02 19.12
C HIS A 149 0.98 -14.43 18.97
N ALA A 150 1.54 -14.47 17.75
CA ALA A 150 2.87 -13.95 17.43
C ALA A 150 2.87 -12.98 16.22
N GLU A 151 1.70 -12.44 15.85
CA GLU A 151 1.52 -11.57 14.68
C GLU A 151 2.32 -10.25 14.79
N GLU A 152 2.50 -9.75 16.01
CA GLU A 152 3.22 -8.51 16.32
C GLU A 152 4.64 -8.49 15.77
N ASN A 153 5.32 -9.65 15.75
CA ASN A 153 6.66 -9.80 15.16
C ASN A 153 6.67 -9.48 13.66
N LEU A 154 5.69 -10.00 12.90
CA LEU A 154 5.59 -9.72 11.47
C LEU A 154 5.14 -8.28 11.22
N ARG A 155 4.23 -7.73 12.04
CA ARG A 155 3.80 -6.33 11.92
C ARG A 155 4.96 -5.37 12.16
N PHE A 156 5.79 -5.64 13.16
CA PHE A 156 7.01 -4.86 13.41
C PHE A 156 7.98 -4.95 12.24
N TRP A 157 8.24 -6.15 11.72
CA TRP A 157 9.10 -6.35 10.55
C TRP A 157 8.61 -5.51 9.34
N GLU A 158 7.31 -5.54 9.05
CA GLU A 158 6.73 -4.76 7.95
C GLU A 158 6.85 -3.25 8.18
N ALA A 159 6.63 -2.77 9.41
CA ALA A 159 6.78 -1.36 9.76
C ALA A 159 8.22 -0.88 9.57
N VAL A 160 9.21 -1.71 9.91
CA VAL A 160 10.63 -1.40 9.69
C VAL A 160 11.00 -1.42 8.21
N VAL A 161 10.44 -2.33 7.40
CA VAL A 161 10.62 -2.33 5.94
C VAL A 161 10.06 -1.06 5.32
N GLU A 162 8.87 -0.63 5.73
CA GLU A 162 8.27 0.64 5.29
C GLU A 162 9.14 1.84 5.71
N PHE A 163 9.60 1.86 6.96
CA PHE A 163 10.50 2.89 7.48
C PHE A 163 11.81 3.01 6.68
N ARG A 164 12.41 1.87 6.30
CA ARG A 164 13.65 1.84 5.49
C ARG A 164 13.43 2.33 4.06
N GLY A 165 12.22 2.18 3.51
CA GLY A 165 11.85 2.69 2.19
C GLY A 165 11.62 4.21 2.13
N MET A 166 11.55 4.88 3.28
CA MET A 166 11.36 6.33 3.34
C MET A 166 12.64 7.09 2.98
N LYS A 167 12.48 8.36 2.57
CA LYS A 167 13.62 9.26 2.34
C LYS A 167 14.46 9.37 3.62
N ASN A 168 15.74 8.99 3.52
CA ASN A 168 16.67 8.98 4.64
C ASN A 168 16.79 10.36 5.31
N LYS A 169 16.79 10.38 6.64
CA LYS A 169 16.88 11.59 7.50
C LYS A 169 15.77 12.62 7.27
N SER A 170 14.61 12.21 6.74
CA SER A 170 13.46 13.10 6.55
C SER A 170 12.62 13.25 7.82
N ALA A 171 11.87 14.36 7.92
CA ALA A 171 10.91 14.57 9.02
C ALA A 171 9.83 13.47 9.06
N ALA A 172 9.45 12.93 7.89
CA ALA A 172 8.53 11.80 7.78
C ALA A 172 9.14 10.53 8.40
N GLN A 173 10.41 10.22 8.11
CA GLN A 173 11.11 9.08 8.69
C GLN A 173 11.25 9.20 10.21
N LEU A 174 11.57 10.39 10.74
CA LEU A 174 11.58 10.64 12.19
C LEU A 174 10.20 10.36 12.82
N THR A 175 9.13 10.80 12.17
CA THR A 175 7.75 10.59 12.64
C THR A 175 7.40 9.10 12.62
N ALA A 176 7.76 8.38 11.56
CA ALA A 176 7.59 6.94 11.45
C ALA A 176 8.39 6.16 12.51
N GLY A 177 9.63 6.58 12.79
CA GLY A 177 10.46 5.99 13.85
C GLY A 177 9.81 6.10 15.22
N LYS A 178 9.25 7.27 15.58
CA LYS A 178 8.47 7.48 16.81
C LYS A 178 7.22 6.60 16.86
N SER A 179 6.48 6.53 15.75
CA SER A 179 5.28 5.70 15.66
C SER A 179 5.62 4.21 15.84
N CYS A 180 6.69 3.73 15.24
CA CYS A 180 7.16 2.36 15.37
C CYS A 180 7.57 2.04 16.82
N LEU A 181 8.37 2.92 17.45
CA LEU A 181 8.73 2.81 18.88
C LEU A 181 7.47 2.67 19.76
N ASN A 182 6.52 3.60 19.63
CA ASN A 182 5.33 3.62 20.47
C ASN A 182 4.38 2.44 20.23
N THR A 183 4.37 1.89 19.01
CA THR A 183 3.43 0.82 18.64
C THR A 183 3.96 -0.56 19.03
N PHE A 184 5.27 -0.78 18.92
CA PHE A 184 5.87 -2.11 19.00
C PHE A 184 6.93 -2.26 20.09
N LEU A 185 7.57 -1.19 20.54
CA LEU A 185 8.73 -1.31 21.44
C LEU A 185 8.48 -0.71 22.82
N ALA A 186 7.51 0.20 22.95
CA ALA A 186 7.15 0.80 24.22
C ALA A 186 6.57 -0.26 25.17
N GLU A 187 6.96 -0.16 26.44
CA GLU A 187 6.50 -1.07 27.49
C GLU A 187 4.97 -1.03 27.63
N GLY A 188 4.33 -2.20 27.58
CA GLY A 188 2.88 -2.30 27.66
C GLY A 188 2.16 -1.88 26.38
N ALA A 189 2.86 -1.73 25.26
CA ALA A 189 2.22 -1.52 23.97
C ALA A 189 1.38 -2.75 23.57
N ASN A 190 0.22 -2.51 22.96
CA ASN A 190 -0.69 -3.58 22.52
C ASN A 190 -0.05 -4.57 21.52
N ASN A 191 1.03 -4.18 20.85
CA ASN A 191 1.78 -5.03 19.92
C ASN A 191 3.27 -5.10 20.32
N GLU A 192 3.58 -5.08 21.62
CA GLU A 192 4.96 -5.12 22.11
C GLU A 192 5.71 -6.36 21.57
N VAL A 193 6.85 -6.12 20.91
CA VAL A 193 7.81 -7.16 20.54
C VAL A 193 8.88 -7.28 21.61
N PHE A 194 9.18 -8.50 22.03
CA PHE A 194 10.23 -8.74 23.00
C PHE A 194 11.60 -8.62 22.33
N LEU A 195 12.45 -7.73 22.87
CA LEU A 195 13.81 -7.49 22.38
C LEU A 195 14.85 -7.85 23.45
N PRO A 196 16.11 -8.11 23.04
CA PRO A 196 17.23 -8.24 23.97
C PRO A 196 17.42 -6.97 24.80
N PHE A 197 17.98 -7.14 26.00
CA PHE A 197 18.27 -6.03 26.90
C PHE A 197 19.14 -4.96 26.23
N GLY A 198 18.79 -3.69 26.38
CA GLY A 198 19.55 -2.55 25.86
C GLY A 198 19.12 -2.08 24.47
N VAL A 199 18.52 -2.93 23.64
CA VAL A 199 18.18 -2.59 22.24
C VAL A 199 17.14 -1.47 22.19
N ARG A 200 16.09 -1.57 23.00
CA ARG A 200 15.05 -0.53 23.11
C ARG A 200 15.66 0.82 23.51
N GLN A 201 16.52 0.83 24.52
CA GLN A 201 17.13 2.05 25.07
C GLN A 201 18.02 2.77 24.04
N VAL A 202 18.71 2.01 23.17
CA VAL A 202 19.49 2.59 22.06
C VAL A 202 18.58 3.28 21.06
N ILE A 203 17.46 2.65 20.68
CA ILE A 203 16.48 3.21 19.75
C ILE A 203 15.83 4.47 20.33
N GLU A 204 15.38 4.41 21.59
CA GLU A 204 14.79 5.54 22.31
C GLU A 204 15.73 6.75 22.33
N ARG A 205 17.01 6.55 22.69
CA ARG A 205 18.02 7.61 22.72
C ARG A 205 18.21 8.26 21.35
N LYS A 206 18.40 7.47 20.30
CA LYS A 206 18.54 7.98 18.92
C LYS A 206 17.34 8.81 18.48
N ILE A 207 16.12 8.36 18.81
CA ILE A 207 14.89 9.12 18.52
C ILE A 207 14.83 10.44 19.29
N GLN A 208 15.22 10.45 20.58
CA GLN A 208 15.25 11.66 21.41
C GLN A 208 16.26 12.69 20.90
N GLU A 209 17.45 12.23 20.48
CA GLU A 209 18.52 13.05 19.91
C GLU A 209 18.24 13.48 18.46
N LYS A 210 17.14 12.99 17.85
CA LYS A 210 16.80 13.16 16.44
C LYS A 210 17.86 12.58 15.48
N ASP A 211 18.68 11.65 15.95
CA ASP A 211 19.65 10.90 15.16
C ASP A 211 18.99 9.66 14.53
N VAL A 212 18.11 9.91 13.56
CA VAL A 212 17.32 8.87 12.90
C VAL A 212 17.75 8.73 11.44
N ASP A 213 18.21 7.53 11.08
CA ASP A 213 18.48 7.10 9.71
C ASP A 213 17.89 5.71 9.45
N ILE A 214 18.11 5.19 8.23
CA ILE A 214 17.61 3.87 7.80
C ILE A 214 18.06 2.69 8.69
N THR A 215 19.11 2.85 9.50
CA THR A 215 19.69 1.78 10.33
C THR A 215 19.12 1.73 11.75
N LEU A 216 18.20 2.63 12.09
CA LEU A 216 17.66 2.79 13.45
C LEU A 216 17.21 1.47 14.10
N PHE A 217 16.63 0.56 13.33
CA PHE A 217 16.03 -0.69 13.82
C PHE A 217 16.84 -1.96 13.47
N ASP A 218 18.08 -1.85 13.00
CA ASP A 218 18.86 -2.99 12.46
C ASP A 218 19.03 -4.14 13.45
N GLU A 219 19.34 -3.83 14.71
CA GLU A 219 19.50 -4.85 15.76
C GLU A 219 18.15 -5.47 16.13
N ALA A 220 17.10 -4.66 16.26
CA ALA A 220 15.76 -5.12 16.60
C ALA A 220 15.17 -6.03 15.52
N ILE A 221 15.29 -5.66 14.23
CA ILE A 221 14.77 -6.48 13.14
C ILE A 221 15.56 -7.77 12.98
N LYS A 222 16.89 -7.75 13.17
CA LYS A 222 17.70 -8.97 13.19
C LYS A 222 17.21 -9.95 14.25
N HIS A 223 16.91 -9.45 15.45
CA HIS A 223 16.35 -10.27 16.52
C HIS A 223 14.96 -10.84 16.14
N VAL A 224 14.04 -9.98 15.70
CA VAL A 224 12.68 -10.41 15.35
C VAL A 224 12.66 -11.41 14.19
N GLU A 225 13.53 -11.23 13.19
CA GLU A 225 13.70 -12.23 12.13
C GLU A 225 14.21 -13.56 12.68
N GLN A 226 15.14 -13.56 13.64
CA GLN A 226 15.62 -14.77 14.28
C GLN A 226 14.49 -15.49 15.06
N VAL A 227 13.67 -14.74 15.79
CA VAL A 227 12.48 -15.29 16.49
C VAL A 227 11.54 -15.95 15.49
N LEU A 228 11.19 -15.25 14.41
CA LEU A 228 10.29 -15.78 13.37
C LEU A 228 10.88 -17.01 12.66
N ARG A 229 12.19 -17.02 12.38
CA ARG A 229 12.87 -18.13 11.70
C ARG A 229 12.96 -19.38 12.56
N ASN A 230 13.22 -19.23 13.86
CA ASN A 230 13.55 -20.35 14.72
C ASN A 230 12.36 -21.26 15.05
N ASP A 231 11.15 -20.70 15.20
CA ASP A 231 9.98 -21.49 15.56
C ASP A 231 8.78 -21.26 14.60
N PRO A 232 8.18 -20.06 14.49
CA PRO A 232 6.96 -19.89 13.70
C PRO A 232 7.11 -20.27 12.23
N TYR A 233 8.23 -19.94 11.60
CA TYR A 233 8.50 -20.26 10.20
C TYR A 233 8.58 -21.77 9.97
N VAL A 234 9.31 -22.50 10.82
CA VAL A 234 9.44 -23.96 10.73
C VAL A 234 8.08 -24.63 10.86
N ARG A 235 7.28 -24.18 11.84
CA ARG A 235 5.93 -24.71 12.07
C ARG A 235 4.95 -24.33 10.96
N PHE A 236 5.05 -23.10 10.42
CA PHE A 236 4.24 -22.65 9.30
C PHE A 236 4.41 -23.56 8.08
N LEU A 237 5.65 -23.93 7.74
CA LEU A 237 5.95 -24.81 6.59
C LEU A 237 5.44 -26.25 6.75
N GLN A 238 5.07 -26.65 7.98
CA GLN A 238 4.46 -27.95 8.27
C GLN A 238 2.95 -27.84 8.53
N SER A 239 2.42 -26.61 8.55
CA SER A 239 1.04 -26.35 8.92
C SER A 239 0.07 -26.71 7.79
N PRO A 240 -1.17 -27.13 8.11
CA PRO A 240 -2.22 -27.33 7.11
C PRO A 240 -2.40 -26.11 6.21
N GLN A 241 -2.28 -24.89 6.75
CA GLN A 241 -2.42 -23.65 6.01
C GLN A 241 -1.45 -23.57 4.81
N TYR A 242 -0.19 -23.92 5.00
CA TYR A 242 0.80 -23.91 3.92
C TYR A 242 0.63 -25.10 2.96
N LEU A 243 0.38 -26.29 3.49
CA LEU A 243 0.22 -27.50 2.68
C LEU A 243 -1.02 -27.43 1.79
N ASP A 244 -2.13 -26.91 2.32
CA ASP A 244 -3.36 -26.69 1.57
C ASP A 244 -3.18 -25.63 0.49
N LEU A 245 -2.40 -24.57 0.76
CA LEU A 245 -2.03 -23.59 -0.26
C LEU A 245 -1.26 -24.28 -1.39
N LEU A 246 -0.19 -25.01 -1.09
CA LEU A 246 0.60 -25.73 -2.10
C LEU A 246 -0.26 -26.69 -2.95
N ALA A 247 -1.22 -27.37 -2.33
CA ALA A 247 -2.15 -28.27 -3.02
C ALA A 247 -3.10 -27.52 -3.97
N LYS A 248 -3.48 -26.27 -3.65
CA LYS A 248 -4.34 -25.42 -4.49
C LYS A 248 -3.59 -24.76 -5.65
N LEU A 249 -2.30 -24.47 -5.49
CA LEU A 249 -1.50 -23.80 -6.51
C LEU A 249 -1.27 -24.71 -7.72
N LYS A 250 -1.38 -24.14 -8.91
CA LYS A 250 -1.15 -24.85 -10.17
C LYS A 250 0.36 -25.11 -10.35
N ASN A 251 0.67 -26.29 -10.89
CA ASN A 251 2.03 -26.65 -11.34
C ASN A 251 2.46 -25.77 -12.51
#